data_AF-A0A2N6UD23-F1
#
_entry.id   AF-A0A2N6UD23-F1
#
_cell.length_a   1.000
_cell.length_b   1.000
_cell.length_c   1.000
_cell.angle_alpha   90.00
_cell.angle_beta   90.00
_cell.angle_gamma   90.00
#
_symmetry.space_group_name_H-M   'P 1'
#
loop_
_entity.id
_entity.type
_entity.pdbx_description
1 polymer ?
#
loop_
_entity_poly.entity_id
_entity_poly.type
_entity_poly.pdbx_seq_one_letter_code
_entity_poly.pdbx_strand_id
1 'polypeptide(L)'
;LAHTKLAIIPNGLKRVLRTFIKLQRFIGNTFKYKHLTNGRIEGLNNKIKVFKRIAYGYRNFQNFRTRILLTNKLYLNGLPITQAA
;
A
#
# COMPACT_ATOMS: atom_id res chain seq x y z
N LEU A 1 -22.00 39.36 12.55
CA LEU A 1 -20.96 39.20 11.49
C LEU A 1 -20.25 37.85 11.60
N ALA A 2 -20.98 36.72 11.57
CA ALA A 2 -20.36 35.37 11.59
C ALA A 2 -21.12 34.35 10.73
N HIS A 3 -21.78 34.81 9.66
CA HIS A 3 -22.30 33.95 8.59
C HIS A 3 -21.38 34.00 7.36
N THR A 4 -20.07 34.08 7.58
CA THR A 4 -19.09 34.08 6.49
C THR A 4 -18.90 32.66 5.99
N LYS A 5 -19.52 32.36 4.84
CA LYS A 5 -19.18 31.25 3.94
C LYS A 5 -19.11 29.87 4.62
N LEU A 6 -20.28 29.25 4.83
CA LEU A 6 -20.34 27.79 4.70
C LEU A 6 -19.98 27.48 3.25
N ALA A 7 -18.69 27.32 2.97
CA ALA A 7 -18.20 26.94 1.66
C ALA A 7 -18.95 25.67 1.26
N ILE A 8 -19.76 25.75 0.20
CA ILE A 8 -20.47 24.59 -0.33
C ILE A 8 -19.40 23.60 -0.76
N ILE A 9 -19.13 22.61 0.09
CA ILE A 9 -18.13 21.58 -0.18
C ILE A 9 -18.63 20.81 -1.39
N PRO A 10 -17.88 20.77 -2.50
CA PRO A 10 -18.26 19.99 -3.67
C PRO A 10 -18.57 18.55 -3.26
N ASN A 11 -19.61 17.95 -3.84
CA ASN A 11 -20.04 16.61 -3.42
C ASN A 11 -18.92 15.55 -3.51
N GLY A 12 -18.00 15.69 -4.48
CA GLY A 12 -16.81 14.86 -4.58
C GLY A 12 -15.83 15.02 -3.40
N LEU A 13 -15.68 16.24 -2.88
CA LEU A 13 -14.78 16.55 -1.78
C LEU A 13 -15.32 16.07 -0.43
N LYS A 14 -16.65 16.01 -0.25
CA LYS A 14 -17.28 15.47 0.97
C LYS A 14 -16.82 14.03 1.25
N ARG A 15 -16.69 13.19 0.21
CA ARG A 15 -16.20 11.80 0.35
C ARG A 15 -14.75 11.77 0.82
N VAL A 16 -13.91 12.58 0.19
CA VAL A 16 -12.48 12.68 0.51
C VAL A 16 -12.27 13.12 1.96
N LEU A 17 -13.00 14.15 2.41
CA LEU A 17 -12.92 14.64 3.79
C LEU A 17 -13.37 13.60 4.82
N ARG A 18 -14.44 12.84 4.53
CA ARG A 18 -14.86 11.73 5.40
C ARG A 18 -13.77 10.67 5.53
N THR A 19 -13.10 10.33 4.44
CA THR A 19 -11.97 9.39 4.47
C THR A 19 -10.79 9.95 5.28
N PHE A 20 -10.45 11.23 5.11
CA PHE A 20 -9.38 11.86 5.89
C PHE A 20 -9.66 11.88 7.38
N ILE A 21 -10.88 12.24 7.79
CA ILE A 21 -11.29 12.22 9.21
C ILE A 21 -11.20 10.78 9.74
N LYS A 22 -11.71 9.79 9.00
CA LYS A 22 -11.64 8.37 9.39
C LYS A 22 -10.19 7.87 9.53
N LEU A 23 -9.28 8.34 8.69
CA LEU A 23 -7.88 7.88 8.64
C LEU A 23 -6.91 8.79 9.41
N GLN A 24 -7.39 9.86 10.06
CA GLN A 24 -6.58 10.88 10.70
C GLN A 24 -5.52 10.30 11.65
N ARG A 25 -5.88 9.28 12.43
CA ARG A 25 -4.94 8.59 13.34
C ARG A 25 -3.76 7.95 12.58
N PHE A 26 -4.01 7.28 11.47
CA PHE A 26 -2.97 6.64 10.67
C PHE A 26 -2.08 7.66 9.97
N ILE A 27 -2.67 8.76 9.51
CA ILE A 27 -1.93 9.90 8.95
C ILE A 27 -1.00 10.49 10.03
N GLY A 28 -1.49 10.65 11.26
CA GLY A 28 -0.69 11.06 12.41
C GLY A 28 0.52 10.15 12.68
N ASN A 29 0.34 8.83 12.54
CA ASN A 29 1.42 7.86 12.70
C ASN A 29 2.56 8.06 11.69
N THR A 30 2.27 8.51 10.47
CA THR A 30 3.30 8.80 9.46
C THR A 30 4.26 9.89 9.93
N PHE A 31 3.77 10.90 10.65
CA PHE A 31 4.62 11.96 11.21
C PHE A 31 5.42 11.49 12.43
N LYS A 32 4.86 10.55 13.21
CA LYS A 32 5.53 9.95 14.38
C LYS A 32 6.68 9.01 13.98
N TYR A 33 6.47 8.17 12.97
CA TYR A 33 7.43 7.14 12.55
C TYR A 33 8.13 7.53 11.25
N LYS A 34 9.02 8.53 11.30
CA LYS A 34 9.71 9.09 10.12
C LYS A 34 10.55 8.09 9.32
N HIS A 35 10.98 6.99 9.93
CA HIS A 35 11.75 5.94 9.28
C HIS A 35 10.88 4.96 8.46
N LEU A 36 9.57 4.94 8.69
CA LEU A 36 8.65 4.10 7.94
C LEU A 36 8.16 4.87 6.70
N THR A 37 8.53 4.36 5.52
CA THR A 37 8.14 4.95 4.24
C THR A 37 7.25 4.01 3.45
N ASN A 38 6.33 4.57 2.67
CA ASN A 38 5.50 3.78 1.75
C ASN A 38 6.31 3.23 0.56
N GLY A 39 7.53 3.71 0.33
CA GLY A 39 8.34 3.36 -0.85
C GLY A 39 8.59 1.86 -1.01
N ARG A 40 8.77 1.12 0.10
CA ARG A 40 8.90 -0.36 0.04
C ARG A 40 7.62 -1.03 -0.46
N ILE A 41 6.46 -0.58 0.02
CA ILE A 41 5.14 -1.11 -0.34
C ILE A 41 4.79 -0.71 -1.79
N GLU A 42 5.04 0.54 -2.16
CA GLU A 42 4.84 1.06 -3.51
C GLU A 42 5.71 0.33 -4.54
N GLY A 43 6.99 0.11 -4.21
CA GLY A 43 7.92 -0.66 -5.03
C GLY A 43 7.45 -2.10 -5.24
N LEU A 44 6.96 -2.77 -4.19
CA LEU A 44 6.38 -4.10 -4.28
C LEU A 44 5.13 -4.10 -5.19
N ASN A 45 4.22 -3.14 -4.99
CA ASN A 45 3.02 -3.00 -5.80
C ASN A 45 3.35 -2.76 -7.28
N ASN A 46 4.38 -1.97 -7.59
CA ASN A 46 4.82 -1.76 -8.96
C ASN A 46 5.39 -3.05 -9.59
N LYS A 47 6.24 -3.79 -8.86
CA LYS A 47 6.73 -5.10 -9.32
C LYS A 47 5.60 -6.09 -9.59
N ILE A 48 4.59 -6.15 -8.71
CA ILE A 48 3.41 -6.99 -8.91
C ILE A 48 2.64 -6.53 -10.16
N LYS A 49 2.46 -5.23 -10.38
CA LYS A 49 1.82 -4.69 -11.60
C LYS A 49 2.59 -5.09 -12.87
N VAL A 50 3.92 -5.02 -12.85
CA VAL A 50 4.77 -5.52 -13.95
C VAL A 50 4.52 -7.01 -14.17
N PHE A 51 4.53 -7.82 -13.10
CA PHE A 51 4.27 -9.25 -13.21
C PHE A 51 2.90 -9.57 -13.76
N LYS A 52 1.86 -8.84 -13.36
CA LYS A 52 0.52 -8.99 -13.94
C LYS A 52 0.51 -8.71 -15.45
N ARG A 53 1.25 -7.70 -15.92
CA ARG A 53 1.34 -7.39 -17.35
C ARG A 53 2.05 -8.47 -18.15
N ILE A 54 3.11 -9.09 -17.61
CA ILE A 54 3.87 -10.14 -18.32
C ILE A 54 3.37 -11.57 -18.04
N ALA A 55 2.30 -11.73 -17.27
CA ALA A 55 1.79 -13.02 -16.80
C ALA A 55 0.99 -13.81 -17.85
N TYR A 56 1.04 -13.44 -19.14
CA TYR A 56 0.33 -14.10 -20.23
C TYR A 56 0.57 -15.62 -20.18
N GLY A 57 -0.38 -16.39 -19.64
CA GLY A 57 -0.27 -17.86 -19.52
C GLY A 57 -0.32 -18.45 -18.11
N TYR A 58 -0.44 -17.68 -17.04
CA TYR A 58 -0.73 -18.25 -15.71
C TYR A 58 -2.17 -18.80 -15.65
N ARG A 59 -2.33 -20.12 -15.86
CA ARG A 59 -3.62 -20.84 -15.68
C ARG A 59 -4.02 -20.98 -14.22
N ASN A 60 -3.05 -21.02 -13.30
CA ASN A 60 -3.26 -21.16 -11.87
C ASN A 60 -2.72 -19.93 -11.13
N PHE A 61 -3.59 -19.26 -10.37
CA PHE A 61 -3.22 -18.10 -9.55
C PHE A 61 -2.15 -18.43 -8.50
N GLN A 62 -2.14 -19.66 -7.96
CA GLN A 62 -1.13 -20.06 -6.98
C GLN A 62 0.28 -19.99 -7.56
N ASN A 63 0.46 -20.38 -8.83
CA ASN A 63 1.75 -20.28 -9.50
C ASN A 63 2.19 -18.81 -9.68
N PHE A 64 1.23 -17.91 -9.97
CA PHE A 64 1.49 -16.48 -10.06
C PHE A 64 1.88 -15.89 -8.69
N ARG A 65 1.16 -16.29 -7.62
CA ARG A 65 1.47 -15.90 -6.23
C ARG A 65 2.85 -16.40 -5.81
N THR A 66 3.17 -17.66 -6.07
CA THR A 66 4.48 -18.25 -5.74
C THR A 66 5.60 -17.48 -6.44
N ARG A 67 5.44 -17.14 -7.73
CA ARG A 67 6.44 -16.30 -8.43
C ARG A 67 6.61 -14.92 -7.76
N ILE A 68 5.52 -14.25 -7.39
CA ILE A 68 5.59 -12.97 -6.67
C ILE A 68 6.40 -13.12 -5.37
N LEU A 69 6.12 -14.17 -4.59
CA LEU A 69 6.81 -14.40 -3.31
C LEU A 69 8.29 -14.70 -3.50
N LEU A 70 8.63 -15.58 -4.46
CA LEU A 70 10.00 -15.95 -4.79
C LEU A 70 10.82 -14.74 -5.26
N THR A 71 10.33 -13.99 -6.25
CA THR A 71 11.11 -12.87 -6.79
C THR A 71 11.26 -11.70 -5.82
N ASN A 72 10.33 -11.55 -4.86
CA ASN A 72 10.44 -10.53 -3.83
C ASN A 72 11.12 -11.03 -2.54
N LYS A 73 11.65 -12.26 -2.53
CA LYS A 73 12.28 -12.89 -1.35
C LYS A 73 11.38 -12.90 -0.11
N LEU A 74 10.06 -12.94 -0.31
CA LEU A 74 9.05 -12.91 0.76
C LEU A 74 8.74 -14.30 1.35
N TYR A 75 9.36 -15.35 0.82
CA TYR A 75 9.25 -16.74 1.30
C TYR A 75 10.16 -17.03 2.50
N LEU A 76 11.08 -16.12 2.84
CA LEU A 76 12.05 -16.28 3.93
C LEU A 76 11.51 -15.86 5.31
N ASN A 77 10.27 -15.35 5.38
CA ASN A 77 9.70 -14.79 6.62
C ASN A 77 9.40 -15.83 7.73
N GLY A 78 9.84 -17.09 7.56
CA GLY A 78 9.71 -18.17 8.55
C GLY A 78 11.02 -18.89 8.88
N LEU A 79 12.17 -18.45 8.34
CA LEU A 79 13.46 -19.02 8.69
C LEU A 79 14.23 -18.03 9.58
N PRO A 80 14.66 -18.42 10.79
CA PRO A 80 15.51 -17.57 11.61
C PRO A 80 16.81 -17.28 10.83
N ILE A 81 17.23 -16.01 10.85
CA ILE A 81 18.38 -15.47 10.08
C ILE A 81 19.72 -16.05 10.59
N THR A 82 19.71 -17.03 11.49
CA THR A 82 20.89 -17.69 12.06
C THR A 82 21.44 -18.84 11.22
N GLN A 83 20.89 -19.13 10.03
CA GLN A 83 21.36 -20.24 9.17
C GLN A 83 21.79 -19.80 7.76
N ALA A 84 21.92 -18.51 7.48
CA ALA A 84 22.45 -18.03 6.21
C ALA A 84 23.75 -17.27 6.44
N ALA A 85 24.85 -18.05 6.42
CA ALA A 85 26.27 -17.69 6.57
C ALA A 85 26.77 -17.47 8.01
#